data_AF-A0A2N2V3N8-F1
#
_entry.id   AF-A0A2N2V3N8-F1
#
_cell.length_a   1.000
_cell.length_b   1.000
_cell.length_c   1.000
_cell.angle_alpha   90.00
_cell.angle_beta   90.00
_cell.angle_gamma   90.00
#
_symmetry.space_group_name_H-M   'P 1'
#
loop_
_entity.id
_entity.type
_entity.pdbx_description
1 polymer ?
#
loop_
_entity_poly.entity_id
_entity_poly.type
_entity_poly.pdbx_seq_one_letter_code
_entity_poly.pdbx_strand_id
1 'polypeptide(L)'
;MTWIIEDIKRTVVQLKRWQTWAGIGLIGLFALLAYLVGRHALKTDSVLTYLRVSSNACREFTNGIIIFLFCGMIFFLFTAVLTLGELQRYFQFRQRGASHQANQAMLWGCGWGFVALAIAIAGLVFFNTFCR
;
A
#
# COMPACT_ATOMS: atom_id res chain seq x y z
N MET A 1 -18.67 28.87 13.90
CA MET A 1 -17.44 28.51 13.14
C MET A 1 -16.25 28.17 14.04
N THR A 2 -16.22 28.59 15.30
CA THR A 2 -15.18 28.25 16.29
C THR A 2 -15.10 26.75 16.59
N TRP A 3 -16.23 26.05 16.59
CA TRP A 3 -16.31 24.60 16.83
C TRP A 3 -15.49 23.77 15.84
N ILE A 4 -15.53 24.11 14.54
CA ILE A 4 -14.76 23.40 13.50
C ILE A 4 -13.25 23.66 13.66
N ILE A 5 -12.89 24.88 14.06
CA ILE A 5 -11.49 25.27 14.28
C ILE A 5 -10.92 24.56 15.51
N GLU A 6 -11.72 24.36 16.56
CA GLU A 6 -11.29 23.61 17.75
C GLU A 6 -11.14 22.11 17.49
N ASP A 7 -12.00 21.51 16.67
CA ASP A 7 -11.85 20.12 16.25
C ASP A 7 -10.64 19.92 15.34
N ILE A 8 -10.40 20.83 14.39
CA ILE A 8 -9.19 20.84 13.57
C ILE A 8 -7.96 21.02 14.47
N LYS A 9 -7.98 21.93 15.45
CA LYS A 9 -6.85 22.19 16.33
C LYS A 9 -6.55 21.00 17.26
N ARG A 10 -7.57 20.28 17.75
CA ARG A 10 -7.38 19.04 18.52
C ARG A 10 -6.83 17.91 17.64
N THR A 11 -7.31 17.79 16.40
CA THR A 11 -6.80 16.84 15.41
C THR A 11 -5.35 17.17 15.03
N VAL A 12 -4.99 18.45 14.89
CA VAL A 12 -3.64 18.96 14.61
C VAL A 12 -2.67 18.73 15.79
N VAL A 13 -3.16 18.81 17.03
CA VAL A 13 -2.35 18.48 18.22
C VAL A 13 -2.11 16.97 18.35
N GLN A 14 -3.05 16.12 17.90
CA GLN A 14 -2.80 14.69 17.66
C GLN A 14 -1.85 14.46 16.46
N LEU A 15 -1.89 15.32 15.45
CA LEU A 15 -1.02 15.31 14.27
C LEU A 15 0.46 15.65 14.57
N LYS A 16 0.74 16.27 15.72
CA LYS A 16 2.10 16.57 16.20
C LYS A 16 2.76 15.38 16.91
N ARG A 17 2.01 14.30 17.13
CA ARG A 17 2.46 13.09 17.84
C ARG A 17 3.05 12.11 16.82
N TRP A 18 4.13 11.40 17.17
CA TRP A 18 4.83 10.39 16.35
C TRP A 18 3.91 9.40 15.57
N GLN A 19 2.67 9.25 16.02
CA GLN A 19 1.59 8.45 15.41
C GLN A 19 1.27 8.85 13.96
N THR A 20 1.27 10.15 13.63
CA THR A 20 0.98 10.61 12.26
C THR A 20 2.16 10.49 11.32
N TRP A 21 3.39 10.62 11.82
CA TRP A 21 4.59 10.30 11.04
C TRP A 21 4.63 8.81 10.67
N ALA A 22 4.21 7.92 11.57
CA ALA A 22 4.09 6.49 11.25
C ALA A 22 3.02 6.23 10.18
N GLY A 23 1.87 6.90 10.25
CA GLY A 23 0.82 6.80 9.22
C GLY A 23 1.27 7.34 7.86
N ILE A 24 1.88 8.53 7.83
CA ILE A 24 2.41 9.14 6.60
C ILE A 24 3.53 8.29 6.01
N GLY A 25 4.43 7.76 6.85
CA GLY A 25 5.50 6.86 6.42
C GLY A 25 4.96 5.58 5.80
N LEU A 26 3.93 4.98 6.40
CA LEU A 26 3.30 3.76 5.89
C LEU A 26 2.55 4.00 4.57
N ILE A 27 1.80 5.10 4.47
CA ILE A 27 1.14 5.53 3.22
C ILE A 27 2.20 5.79 2.14
N GLY A 28 3.27 6.50 2.49
CA GLY A 28 4.39 6.78 1.59
C GLY A 28 5.07 5.50 1.09
N LEU A 29 5.28 4.52 1.98
CA LEU A 29 5.83 3.21 1.62
C LEU A 29 4.92 2.46 0.64
N PHE A 30 3.61 2.38 0.93
CA PHE A 30 2.66 1.72 0.04
C PHE A 30 2.51 2.45 -1.30
N ALA A 31 2.49 3.78 -1.29
CA ALA A 31 2.45 4.59 -2.50
C ALA A 31 3.71 4.39 -3.35
N LEU A 32 4.88 4.29 -2.71
CA LEU A 32 6.15 4.01 -3.40
C LEU A 32 6.16 2.60 -4.01
N LEU A 33 5.68 1.59 -3.29
CA LEU A 33 5.51 0.24 -3.82
C LEU A 33 4.53 0.21 -5.00
N ALA A 34 3.38 0.85 -4.86
CA ALA A 34 2.39 0.98 -5.93
C ALA A 34 2.97 1.70 -7.17
N TYR A 35 3.75 2.76 -6.95
CA TYR A 35 4.44 3.48 -8.02
C TYR A 35 5.46 2.59 -8.74
N LEU A 36 6.27 1.82 -8.01
CA LEU A 36 7.25 0.92 -8.61
C LEU A 36 6.58 -0.18 -9.44
N VAL A 37 5.54 -0.82 -8.89
CA VAL A 37 4.74 -1.85 -9.58
C VAL A 37 4.05 -1.24 -10.80
N GLY A 38 3.39 -0.10 -10.65
CA GLY A 38 2.70 0.60 -11.75
C GLY A 38 3.65 1.05 -12.86
N ARG A 39 4.84 1.55 -12.52
CA ARG A 39 5.87 1.92 -13.51
C ARG A 39 6.34 0.70 -14.31
N HIS A 40 6.45 -0.46 -13.68
CA HIS A 40 6.80 -1.71 -14.38
C HIS A 40 5.63 -2.20 -15.23
N ALA A 41 4.40 -2.14 -14.71
CA ALA A 41 3.19 -2.51 -15.46
C ALA A 41 3.02 -1.65 -16.73
N LEU A 42 3.28 -0.35 -16.66
CA LEU A 42 3.21 0.56 -17.83
C LEU A 42 4.24 0.24 -18.91
N LYS A 43 5.42 -0.29 -18.56
CA LYS A 43 6.39 -0.76 -19.56
C LYS A 43 5.88 -1.97 -20.34
N THR A 44 5.01 -2.76 -19.71
CA THR A 44 4.47 -4.00 -20.25
C THR A 44 3.09 -3.86 -20.88
N ASP A 45 2.49 -2.67 -20.78
CA ASP A 45 1.16 -2.42 -21.32
C ASP A 45 1.19 -2.43 -22.86
N SER A 46 0.31 -3.24 -23.45
CA SER A 46 0.19 -3.43 -24.89
C SER A 46 -0.16 -2.15 -25.62
N VAL A 47 -0.80 -1.18 -24.95
CA VAL A 47 -1.10 0.15 -25.52
C VAL A 47 0.16 0.98 -25.74
N LEU A 48 1.11 0.97 -24.79
CA LEU A 48 2.39 1.68 -24.95
C LEU A 48 3.31 1.01 -25.97
N THR A 49 3.28 -0.32 -26.04
CA THR A 49 3.99 -1.11 -27.06
C THR A 49 3.41 -0.87 -28.45
N TYR A 50 2.07 -0.79 -28.57
CA TYR A 50 1.37 -0.44 -29.82
C TYR A 50 1.73 0.97 -30.30
N LEU A 51 1.86 1.93 -29.36
CA LEU A 51 2.32 3.29 -29.64
C LEU A 51 3.84 3.39 -29.90
N ARG A 52 4.59 2.28 -29.88
CA ARG A 52 6.06 2.21 -30.06
C ARG A 52 6.89 3.09 -29.11
N VAL A 53 6.30 3.53 -28.00
CA VAL A 53 6.99 4.38 -27.00
C VAL A 53 7.90 3.56 -26.08
N SER A 54 7.61 2.26 -25.93
CA SER A 54 8.38 1.30 -25.12
C SER A 54 9.04 0.26 -26.03
N SER A 55 10.38 0.32 -26.18
CA SER A 55 11.17 -0.59 -27.03
C SER A 55 11.84 -1.74 -26.26
N ASN A 56 11.21 -2.24 -25.20
CA ASN A 56 11.76 -3.36 -24.43
C ASN A 56 11.07 -4.67 -24.81
N ALA A 57 11.87 -5.72 -25.01
CA ALA A 57 11.48 -7.05 -25.47
C ALA A 57 10.70 -7.87 -24.40
N CYS A 58 9.65 -7.31 -23.81
CA CYS A 58 8.80 -8.05 -22.88
C CYS A 58 7.89 -9.02 -23.64
N ARG A 59 7.71 -10.23 -23.10
CA ARG A 59 6.83 -11.25 -23.69
C ARG A 59 5.36 -10.83 -23.59
N GLU A 60 4.56 -11.13 -24.63
CA GLU A 60 3.12 -10.86 -24.62
C GLU A 60 2.42 -11.52 -23.43
N PHE A 61 1.57 -10.75 -22.74
CA PHE A 61 0.78 -11.28 -21.63
C PHE A 61 -0.40 -12.11 -22.14
N THR A 62 -0.56 -13.30 -21.53
CA THR A 62 -1.79 -14.08 -21.70
C THR A 62 -2.90 -13.51 -20.83
N ASN A 63 -4.16 -13.68 -21.23
CA ASN A 63 -5.33 -13.23 -20.46
C ASN A 63 -5.29 -13.70 -18.99
N GLY A 64 -4.79 -14.91 -18.73
CA GLY A 64 -4.66 -15.44 -17.36
C GLY A 64 -3.67 -14.66 -16.49
N ILE A 65 -2.53 -14.22 -17.06
CA ILE A 65 -1.53 -13.42 -16.34
C ILE A 65 -2.09 -12.03 -16.00
N ILE A 66 -2.82 -11.42 -16.93
CA ILE A 66 -3.45 -10.11 -16.72
C ILE A 66 -4.44 -10.18 -15.55
N ILE A 67 -5.30 -11.21 -15.54
CA ILE A 67 -6.26 -11.44 -14.46
C ILE A 67 -5.54 -11.63 -13.11
N PHE A 68 -4.45 -12.42 -13.09
CA PHE A 68 -3.68 -12.64 -11.87
C PHE A 68 -3.05 -11.34 -11.33
N LEU A 69 -2.43 -10.53 -12.20
CA LEU A 69 -1.86 -9.23 -11.83
C LEU A 69 -2.92 -8.25 -11.34
N PHE A 70 -4.06 -8.18 -12.02
CA PHE A 70 -5.18 -7.33 -11.62
C PHE A 70 -5.72 -7.72 -10.25
N CYS A 71 -5.93 -9.01 -10.03
CA CYS A 71 -6.34 -9.57 -8.76
C CYS A 71 -5.32 -9.23 -7.65
N GLY A 72 -4.03 -9.38 -7.95
CA GLY A 72 -2.93 -9.00 -7.05
C GLY A 72 -2.98 -7.51 -6.64
N MET A 73 -3.25 -6.59 -7.58
CA MET A 73 -3.38 -5.17 -7.26
C MET A 73 -4.57 -4.87 -6.34
N ILE A 74 -5.70 -5.55 -6.53
CA ILE A 74 -6.87 -5.41 -5.65
C ILE A 74 -6.53 -5.91 -4.24
N PHE A 75 -5.92 -7.09 -4.13
CA PHE A 75 -5.50 -7.63 -2.83
C PHE A 75 -4.45 -6.74 -2.15
N PHE A 76 -3.51 -6.17 -2.91
CA PHE A 76 -2.56 -5.20 -2.39
C PHE A 76 -3.26 -3.98 -1.80
N LEU A 77 -4.26 -3.42 -2.51
CA LEU A 77 -5.02 -2.28 -2.02
C LEU A 77 -5.77 -2.61 -0.72
N PHE A 78 -6.49 -3.73 -0.68
CA PHE A 78 -7.23 -4.14 0.52
C PHE A 78 -6.30 -4.37 1.71
N THR A 79 -5.19 -5.06 1.50
CA THR A 79 -4.22 -5.33 2.57
C THR A 79 -3.55 -4.05 3.06
N ALA A 80 -3.23 -3.10 2.17
CA ALA A 80 -2.71 -1.79 2.57
C ALA A 80 -3.73 -0.99 3.40
N VAL A 81 -5.00 -0.97 3.01
CA VAL A 81 -6.08 -0.30 3.76
C VAL A 81 -6.30 -0.96 5.13
N LEU A 82 -6.31 -2.29 5.19
CA LEU A 82 -6.41 -3.04 6.45
C LEU A 82 -5.23 -2.74 7.37
N THR A 83 -4.02 -2.69 6.83
CA THR A 83 -2.81 -2.34 7.59
C THR A 83 -2.93 -0.94 8.21
N LEU A 84 -3.43 0.03 7.44
CA LEU A 84 -3.67 1.40 7.93
C LEU A 84 -4.75 1.43 9.01
N GLY A 85 -5.85 0.70 8.82
CA GLY A 85 -6.93 0.59 9.81
C GLY A 85 -6.45 -0.01 11.13
N GLU A 86 -5.66 -1.09 11.09
CA GLU A 86 -5.09 -1.72 12.28
C GLU A 86 -4.04 -0.82 12.97
N LEU A 87 -3.27 -0.05 12.20
CA LEU A 87 -2.35 0.96 12.75
C LEU A 87 -3.11 2.06 13.52
N GLN A 88 -4.23 2.55 12.98
CA GLN A 88 -5.09 3.52 13.67
C GLN A 88 -5.68 2.93 14.95
N ARG A 89 -6.18 1.69 14.86
CA ARG A 89 -6.77 0.95 15.99
C ARG A 89 -5.74 0.68 17.10
N TYR A 90 -4.50 0.33 16.75
CA TYR A 90 -3.38 0.20 17.67
C TYR A 90 -3.18 1.46 18.50
N PHE A 91 -3.15 2.61 17.83
CA PHE A 91 -2.95 3.90 18.46
C PHE A 91 -4.10 4.31 19.37
N GLN A 92 -5.33 3.98 19.01
CA GLN A 92 -6.52 4.22 19.83
C GLN A 92 -6.48 3.38 21.13
N PHE A 93 -6.13 2.09 21.04
CA PHE A 93 -6.00 1.24 22.24
C PHE A 93 -4.83 1.63 23.13
N ARG A 94 -3.70 2.06 22.53
CA ARG A 94 -2.54 2.54 23.28
C ARG A 94 -2.84 3.83 24.04
N GLN A 95 -3.67 4.72 23.52
CA GLN A 95 -4.13 5.92 24.24
C GLN A 95 -5.09 5.59 25.39
N ARG A 96 -5.88 4.52 25.29
CA ARG A 96 -6.81 4.08 26.34
C ARG A 96 -6.18 3.19 27.42
N GLY A 97 -4.86 2.95 27.36
CA GLY A 97 -4.17 2.09 28.33
C GLY A 97 -4.46 0.60 28.21
N ALA A 98 -5.18 0.17 27.17
CA ALA A 98 -5.54 -1.22 26.93
C ALA A 98 -4.40 -1.97 26.19
N SER A 99 -3.34 -2.32 26.93
CA SER A 99 -2.10 -2.90 26.40
C SER A 99 -2.29 -4.22 25.64
N HIS A 100 -3.21 -5.08 26.09
CA HIS A 100 -3.44 -6.40 25.47
C HIS A 100 -4.09 -6.29 24.09
N GLN A 101 -5.10 -5.44 23.94
CA GLN A 101 -5.76 -5.20 22.64
C GLN A 101 -4.87 -4.41 21.67
N ALA A 102 -3.97 -3.56 22.19
CA ALA A 102 -2.97 -2.91 21.37
C ALA A 102 -2.00 -3.93 20.73
N ASN A 103 -1.45 -4.88 21.50
CA ASN A 103 -0.54 -5.87 20.91
C ASN A 103 -1.19 -6.73 19.82
N GLN A 104 -2.47 -7.10 19.98
CA GLN A 104 -3.19 -7.82 18.93
C GLN A 104 -3.34 -6.99 17.65
N ALA A 105 -3.77 -5.72 17.75
CA ALA A 105 -3.88 -4.83 16.59
C ALA A 105 -2.54 -4.63 15.88
N MET A 106 -1.43 -4.57 16.64
CA MET A 106 -0.09 -4.48 16.06
C MET A 106 0.32 -5.75 15.29
N LEU A 107 -0.05 -6.92 15.81
CA LEU A 107 0.25 -8.22 15.20
C LEU A 107 -0.53 -8.40 13.89
N TRP A 108 -1.82 -8.05 13.90
CA TRP A 108 -2.66 -8.04 12.70
C TRP A 108 -2.17 -7.00 11.68
N GLY A 109 -1.82 -5.80 12.12
CA GLY A 109 -1.20 -4.79 11.26
C GLY A 109 0.09 -5.28 10.60
N CYS A 110 1.00 -5.88 11.37
CA CYS A 110 2.22 -6.48 10.80
C CYS A 110 1.91 -7.61 9.81
N GLY A 111 0.92 -8.45 10.13
CA GLY A 111 0.48 -9.53 9.23
C GLY A 111 -0.01 -9.00 7.89
N TRP A 112 -0.95 -8.04 7.90
CA TRP A 112 -1.47 -7.43 6.67
C TRP A 112 -0.39 -6.65 5.90
N GLY A 113 0.50 -5.95 6.61
CA GLY A 113 1.63 -5.25 6.01
C GLY A 113 2.61 -6.21 5.33
N PHE A 114 2.89 -7.36 5.95
CA PHE A 114 3.75 -8.39 5.35
C PHE A 114 3.11 -9.01 4.10
N VAL A 115 1.80 -9.27 4.13
CA VAL A 115 1.07 -9.77 2.95
C VAL A 115 1.11 -8.75 1.81
N ALA A 116 0.85 -7.47 2.10
CA ALA A 116 0.94 -6.39 1.10
C ALA A 116 2.35 -6.30 0.50
N LEU A 117 3.39 -6.40 1.35
CA LEU A 117 4.78 -6.42 0.91
C LEU A 117 5.08 -7.62 0.01
N ALA A 118 4.63 -8.82 0.39
CA ALA A 118 4.82 -10.05 -0.37
C ALA A 118 4.17 -9.97 -1.76
N ILE A 119 2.96 -9.41 -1.85
CA ILE A 119 2.26 -9.20 -3.13
C ILE A 119 3.06 -8.23 -4.02
N ALA A 120 3.55 -7.12 -3.47
CA ALA A 120 4.32 -6.14 -4.22
C ALA A 120 5.67 -6.72 -4.72
N ILE A 121 6.38 -7.47 -3.87
CA ILE A 121 7.64 -8.14 -4.24
C ILE A 121 7.39 -9.20 -5.31
N ALA A 122 6.34 -10.02 -5.16
CA ALA A 122 5.98 -11.02 -6.14
C ALA A 122 5.68 -10.38 -7.51
N GLY A 123 4.94 -9.27 -7.53
CA GLY A 123 4.69 -8.49 -8.75
C GLY A 123 5.98 -7.96 -9.38
N LEU A 124 6.88 -7.36 -8.59
CA LEU A 124 8.16 -6.86 -9.09
C LEU A 124 9.05 -7.96 -9.67
N VAL A 125 9.18 -9.10 -8.99
CA VAL A 125 9.94 -10.26 -9.47
C VAL A 125 9.33 -10.80 -10.76
N PHE A 126 8.00 -10.86 -10.83
CA PHE A 126 7.28 -11.28 -12.03
C PHE A 126 7.60 -10.36 -13.22
N PHE A 127 7.44 -9.04 -13.07
CA PHE A 127 7.77 -8.09 -14.13
C PHE A 127 9.25 -8.15 -14.55
N ASN A 128 10.17 -8.31 -13.60
CA ASN A 128 11.61 -8.43 -13.91
C ASN A 128 11.93 -9.72 -14.68
N THR A 129 11.21 -10.82 -14.42
CA THR A 129 11.41 -12.09 -15.13
C THR A 129 10.81 -12.05 -16.54
N PHE A 130 9.70 -11.33 -16.72
CA PHE A 130 8.98 -11.23 -18.00
C PHE A 130 9.57 -10.20 -18.99
N CYS A 131 10.33 -9.22 -18.48
CA CYS A 131 10.90 -8.11 -19.26
C CYS A 131 12.43 -8.16 -19.40
N ARG A 132 13.04 -9.33 -19.26
CA ARG A 132 14.48 -9.50 -19.42
C ARG A 132 14.90 -9.46 -20.89
#